data_AF-A0A094GI87-F1
#
_entry.id   AF-A0A094GI87-F1
#
_cell.length_a   1.000
_cell.length_b   1.000
_cell.length_c   1.000
_cell.angle_alpha   90.00
_cell.angle_beta   90.00
_cell.angle_gamma   90.00
#
_symmetry.space_group_name_H-M   'P 1'
#
loop_
_entity.id
_entity.type
_entity.pdbx_description
1 polymer ?
#
loop_
_entity_poly.entity_id
_entity_poly.type
_entity_poly.pdbx_seq_one_letter_code
_entity_poly.pdbx_strand_id
1 'polypeptide(L)'
;MMDLLGSYFLTGNETKQAQNEFDDMQMGEKGHSYETFPKFKARFQSAAITGQVSQSEWFRYMWNKLTPQFRSRVAVIKNQWNSDYHIMVRELTAFTGPTKTATSRPVRPTPAPILPPFNRTQFLTQPKPDVIGRARAAAPAATGNCF
;
A
#
# COMPACT_ATOMS: atom_id res chain seq x y z
N MET A 1 34.28 -37.52 -18.76
CA MET A 1 34.24 -36.03 -18.63
C MET A 1 32.92 -35.46 -19.15
N MET A 2 31.81 -36.21 -19.03
CA MET A 2 30.45 -35.67 -19.21
C MET A 2 29.61 -35.88 -17.93
N ASP A 3 30.10 -36.75 -17.07
CA ASP A 3 29.53 -37.23 -15.80
C ASP A 3 29.41 -36.12 -14.74
N LEU A 4 30.14 -35.01 -14.91
CA LEU A 4 30.11 -33.86 -14.02
C LEU A 4 28.93 -32.91 -14.26
N LEU A 5 28.21 -33.00 -15.39
CA LEU A 5 27.00 -32.21 -15.63
C LEU A 5 25.73 -32.89 -15.12
N GLY A 6 25.73 -34.23 -14.99
CA GLY A 6 24.57 -34.99 -14.53
C GLY A 6 24.12 -34.66 -13.10
N SER A 7 25.05 -34.23 -12.24
CA SER A 7 24.79 -33.85 -10.85
C SER A 7 24.15 -32.46 -10.65
N TYR A 8 24.01 -31.67 -11.71
CA TYR A 8 23.33 -30.35 -11.65
C TYR A 8 21.86 -30.41 -12.07
N PHE A 9 21.41 -31.55 -12.60
CA PHE A 9 20.00 -31.79 -12.89
C PHE A 9 19.36 -32.52 -11.72
N LEU A 10 18.20 -32.04 -11.27
CA LEU A 10 17.37 -32.78 -10.32
C LEU A 10 17.08 -34.18 -10.87
N THR A 11 17.42 -35.18 -10.09
CA THR A 11 17.15 -36.58 -10.40
C THR A 11 15.62 -36.78 -10.43
N GLY A 12 15.12 -37.74 -11.22
CA GLY A 12 13.67 -37.87 -11.46
C GLY A 12 12.79 -38.13 -10.22
N ASN A 13 13.39 -38.49 -9.08
CA ASN A 13 12.77 -38.53 -7.76
C ASN A 13 12.73 -37.14 -7.10
N GLU A 14 13.83 -36.37 -7.13
CA GLU A 14 13.93 -35.02 -6.58
C GLU A 14 12.96 -34.05 -7.27
N THR A 15 12.80 -34.15 -8.60
CA THR A 15 11.82 -33.34 -9.35
C THR A 15 10.38 -33.61 -8.89
N LYS A 16 10.03 -34.88 -8.64
CA LYS A 16 8.70 -35.25 -8.11
C LYS A 16 8.51 -34.79 -6.67
N GLN A 17 9.55 -34.87 -5.86
CA GLN A 17 9.53 -34.33 -4.49
C GLN A 17 9.29 -32.82 -4.52
N ALA A 18 10.01 -32.07 -5.36
CA ALA A 18 9.84 -30.63 -5.50
C ALA A 18 8.43 -30.24 -6.03
N GLN A 19 7.82 -31.07 -6.89
CA GLN A 19 6.43 -30.90 -7.30
C GLN A 19 5.45 -31.13 -6.16
N ASN A 20 5.62 -32.20 -5.38
CA ASN A 20 4.79 -32.44 -4.19
C ASN A 20 4.92 -31.31 -3.15
N GLU A 21 6.15 -30.87 -2.86
CA GLU A 21 6.43 -29.73 -1.97
C GLU A 21 5.79 -28.43 -2.49
N PHE A 22 5.84 -28.21 -3.82
CA PHE A 22 5.12 -27.09 -4.43
C PHE A 22 3.61 -27.24 -4.27
N ASP A 23 3.02 -28.40 -4.53
CA ASP A 23 1.57 -28.63 -4.51
C ASP A 23 0.96 -28.60 -3.10
N ASP A 24 1.69 -29.08 -2.08
CA ASP A 24 1.27 -29.01 -0.69
C ASP A 24 1.37 -27.58 -0.11
N MET A 25 2.31 -26.75 -0.61
CA MET A 25 2.54 -25.39 -0.09
C MET A 25 1.27 -24.53 -0.05
N GLN A 26 0.97 -23.96 1.11
CA GLN A 26 -0.11 -22.99 1.32
C GLN A 26 0.39 -21.75 2.09
N MET A 27 -0.13 -20.58 1.74
CA MET A 27 0.07 -19.38 2.54
C MET A 27 -0.57 -19.59 3.92
N GLY A 28 0.14 -19.26 5.00
CA GLY A 28 -0.40 -19.39 6.35
C GLY A 28 -0.46 -20.82 6.90
N GLU A 29 0.22 -21.78 6.27
CA GLU A 29 0.28 -23.18 6.72
C GLU A 29 0.96 -23.35 8.10
N LYS A 30 0.96 -24.58 8.64
CA LYS A 30 1.47 -24.88 9.98
C LYS A 30 2.99 -24.61 10.06
N GLY A 31 3.37 -23.51 10.73
CA GLY A 31 4.75 -22.98 10.77
C GLY A 31 4.89 -21.59 10.12
N HIS A 32 3.90 -21.15 9.36
CA HIS A 32 3.88 -19.89 8.62
C HIS A 32 2.59 -19.07 8.85
N SER A 33 1.87 -19.29 9.96
CA SER A 33 0.58 -18.66 10.29
C SER A 33 0.57 -17.11 10.25
N TYR A 34 1.71 -16.47 10.52
CA TYR A 34 1.90 -15.02 10.47
C TYR A 34 2.68 -14.53 9.24
N GLU A 35 2.75 -15.34 8.19
CA GLU A 35 3.47 -15.00 6.97
C GLU A 35 2.79 -13.86 6.19
N THR A 36 3.57 -12.84 5.84
CA THR A 36 3.14 -11.76 4.96
C THR A 36 3.21 -12.18 3.50
N PHE A 37 2.33 -11.64 2.65
CA PHE A 37 2.32 -11.99 1.22
C PHE A 37 3.68 -11.85 0.51
N PRO A 38 4.52 -10.83 0.75
CA PRO A 38 5.84 -10.75 0.12
C PRO A 38 6.78 -11.90 0.47
N LYS A 39 6.68 -12.45 1.69
CA LYS A 39 7.46 -13.63 2.11
C LYS A 39 6.90 -14.91 1.49
N PHE A 40 5.57 -15.07 1.48
CA PHE A 40 4.90 -16.18 0.80
C PHE A 40 5.25 -16.22 -0.69
N LYS A 41 5.17 -15.07 -1.37
CA LYS A 41 5.55 -14.89 -2.77
C LYS A 41 6.97 -15.41 -3.04
N ALA A 42 7.93 -15.09 -2.19
CA ALA A 42 9.31 -15.55 -2.35
C ALA A 42 9.42 -17.08 -2.25
N ARG A 43 8.73 -17.71 -1.27
CA ARG A 43 8.65 -19.18 -1.15
C ARG A 43 8.00 -19.81 -2.38
N PHE A 44 6.85 -19.27 -2.81
CA PHE A 44 6.14 -19.72 -4.01
C PHE A 44 7.02 -19.66 -5.26
N GLN A 45 7.72 -18.55 -5.49
CA GLN A 45 8.57 -18.42 -6.68
C GLN A 45 9.74 -19.38 -6.65
N SER A 46 10.36 -19.59 -5.48
CA SER A 46 11.42 -20.58 -5.31
C SER A 46 10.90 -21.99 -5.62
N ALA A 47 9.80 -22.41 -5.00
CA ALA A 47 9.23 -23.76 -5.19
C ALA A 47 8.67 -23.97 -6.60
N ALA A 48 8.09 -22.96 -7.24
CA ALA A 48 7.63 -23.03 -8.63
C ALA A 48 8.78 -23.24 -9.61
N ILE A 49 9.94 -22.64 -9.36
CA ILE A 49 11.15 -22.84 -10.16
C ILE A 49 11.72 -24.24 -9.92
N THR A 50 11.87 -24.68 -8.66
CA THR A 50 12.40 -26.02 -8.34
C THR A 50 11.48 -27.15 -8.84
N GLY A 51 10.16 -27.00 -8.70
CA GLY A 51 9.15 -27.94 -9.20
C GLY A 51 8.86 -27.84 -10.71
N GLN A 52 9.59 -26.99 -11.45
CA GLN A 52 9.47 -26.80 -12.90
C GLN A 52 8.06 -26.41 -13.38
N VAL A 53 7.33 -25.61 -12.57
CA VAL A 53 5.95 -25.20 -12.85
C VAL A 53 5.92 -24.14 -13.95
N SER A 54 5.10 -24.35 -14.98
CA SER A 54 4.95 -23.40 -16.09
C SER A 54 4.47 -22.02 -15.61
N GLN A 55 5.15 -20.95 -16.04
CA GLN A 55 4.80 -19.57 -15.69
C GLN A 55 3.36 -19.19 -16.07
N SER A 56 2.81 -19.77 -17.14
CA SER A 56 1.41 -19.57 -17.53
C SER A 56 0.40 -20.03 -16.48
N GLU A 57 0.77 -20.99 -15.62
CA GLU A 57 -0.08 -21.50 -14.56
C GLU A 57 0.15 -20.79 -13.21
N TRP A 58 1.20 -19.99 -13.08
CA TRP A 58 1.57 -19.34 -11.80
C TRP A 58 0.44 -18.45 -11.26
N PHE A 59 -0.36 -17.79 -12.11
CA PHE A 59 -1.55 -17.07 -11.68
C PHE A 59 -2.57 -17.99 -10.99
N ARG A 60 -2.88 -19.14 -11.61
CA ARG A 60 -3.85 -20.12 -11.09
C ARG A 60 -3.35 -20.72 -9.77
N TYR A 61 -2.08 -21.13 -9.73
CA TYR A 61 -1.48 -21.71 -8.53
C TYR A 61 -1.32 -20.68 -7.39
N MET A 62 -0.83 -19.47 -7.67
CA MET A 62 -0.73 -18.40 -6.67
C MET A 62 -2.10 -18.13 -6.05
N TRP A 63 -3.13 -17.88 -6.87
CA TRP A 63 -4.50 -17.69 -6.38
C TRP A 63 -4.98 -18.86 -5.52
N ASN A 64 -4.71 -20.09 -5.96
CA ASN A 64 -5.13 -21.32 -5.27
C ASN A 64 -4.33 -21.66 -4.01
N LYS A 65 -3.23 -20.95 -3.72
CA LYS A 65 -2.39 -21.13 -2.52
C LYS A 65 -2.49 -19.99 -1.50
N LEU A 66 -3.24 -18.91 -1.80
CA LEU A 66 -3.56 -17.85 -0.83
C LEU A 66 -4.53 -18.36 0.25
N THR A 67 -4.44 -17.85 1.48
CA THR A 67 -5.45 -18.15 2.52
C THR A 67 -6.86 -17.72 2.08
N PRO A 68 -7.93 -18.43 2.48
CA PRO A 68 -9.31 -18.01 2.18
C PRO A 68 -9.61 -16.57 2.66
N GLN A 69 -9.08 -16.21 3.83
CA GLN A 69 -9.20 -14.87 4.41
C GLN A 69 -8.57 -13.79 3.53
N PHE A 70 -7.36 -14.04 3.01
CA PHE A 70 -6.70 -13.08 2.12
C PHE A 70 -7.41 -12.99 0.76
N ARG A 71 -7.81 -14.13 0.16
CA ARG A 71 -8.62 -14.16 -1.07
C ARG A 71 -9.89 -13.34 -0.95
N SER A 72 -10.62 -13.44 0.16
CA SER A 72 -11.86 -12.68 0.38
C SER A 72 -11.63 -11.16 0.37
N ARG A 73 -10.47 -10.67 0.83
CA ARG A 73 -10.16 -9.23 0.85
C ARG A 73 -9.82 -8.68 -0.53
N VAL A 74 -9.16 -9.49 -1.36
CA VAL A 74 -8.64 -9.09 -2.68
C VAL A 74 -9.53 -9.54 -3.84
N ALA A 75 -10.60 -10.30 -3.59
CA ALA A 75 -11.56 -10.75 -4.59
C ALA A 75 -12.16 -9.59 -5.41
N VAL A 76 -12.34 -8.41 -4.80
CA VAL A 76 -12.87 -7.19 -5.44
C VAL A 76 -12.01 -6.74 -6.63
N ILE A 77 -10.69 -6.90 -6.54
CA ILE A 77 -9.74 -6.49 -7.59
C ILE A 77 -9.31 -7.64 -8.51
N LYS A 78 -9.69 -8.89 -8.20
CA LYS A 78 -9.27 -10.09 -8.95
C LYS A 78 -9.55 -9.98 -10.46
N ASN A 79 -10.71 -9.43 -10.83
CA ASN A 79 -11.13 -9.30 -12.22
C ASN A 79 -10.27 -8.32 -13.03
N GLN A 80 -9.54 -7.40 -12.37
CA GLN A 80 -8.68 -6.42 -13.02
C GLN A 80 -7.33 -7.02 -13.45
N TRP A 81 -6.97 -8.20 -12.92
CA TRP A 81 -5.67 -8.82 -13.17
C TRP A 81 -5.57 -9.54 -14.51
N ASN A 82 -6.68 -9.79 -15.22
CA ASN A 82 -6.69 -10.44 -16.55
C ASN A 82 -5.91 -11.76 -16.64
N SER A 83 -5.88 -12.55 -15.57
CA SER A 83 -5.04 -13.76 -15.42
C SER A 83 -3.51 -13.52 -15.46
N ASP A 84 -3.06 -12.28 -15.38
CA ASP A 84 -1.65 -11.89 -15.34
C ASP A 84 -1.08 -12.01 -13.92
N TYR A 85 -0.04 -12.84 -13.79
CA TYR A 85 0.67 -13.08 -12.53
C TYR A 85 1.40 -11.83 -11.99
N HIS A 86 2.00 -11.02 -12.86
CA HIS A 86 2.73 -9.82 -12.46
C HIS A 86 1.80 -8.71 -11.96
N ILE A 87 0.63 -8.54 -12.60
CA ILE A 87 -0.41 -7.60 -12.14
C ILE A 87 -0.95 -8.06 -10.78
N MET A 88 -1.36 -9.34 -10.66
CA MET A 88 -1.77 -9.93 -9.38
C MET A 88 -0.74 -9.64 -8.27
N VAL A 89 0.51 -10.03 -8.49
CA VAL A 89 1.57 -9.91 -7.48
C VAL A 89 1.86 -8.46 -7.10
N ARG A 90 1.80 -7.52 -8.05
CA ARG A 90 1.96 -6.08 -7.79
C ARG A 90 0.88 -5.59 -6.82
N GLU A 91 -0.38 -5.84 -7.14
CA GLU A 91 -1.52 -5.40 -6.33
C GLU A 91 -1.54 -6.06 -4.95
N LEU A 92 -1.28 -7.37 -4.86
CA LEU A 92 -1.19 -8.09 -3.59
C LEU A 92 -0.03 -7.60 -2.71
N THR A 93 1.10 -7.19 -3.32
CA THR A 93 2.21 -6.56 -2.60
C THR A 93 1.82 -5.17 -2.11
N ALA A 94 1.14 -4.35 -2.92
CA ALA A 94 0.64 -3.04 -2.49
C ALA A 94 -0.37 -3.15 -1.34
N PHE A 95 -1.26 -4.15 -1.38
CA PHE A 95 -2.25 -4.44 -0.35
C PHE A 95 -1.65 -4.92 0.99
N THR A 96 -0.39 -5.35 0.98
CA THR A 96 0.34 -5.86 2.17
C THR A 96 1.55 -5.02 2.56
N GLY A 97 1.81 -3.91 1.85
CA GLY A 97 2.79 -2.92 2.26
C GLY A 97 2.44 -2.30 3.61
N PRO A 98 3.41 -1.68 4.30
CA PRO A 98 3.13 -1.01 5.56
C PRO A 98 2.06 0.06 5.34
N THR A 99 1.01 0.02 6.15
CA THR A 99 -0.06 1.01 6.16
C THR A 99 0.54 2.39 6.39
N LYS A 100 0.81 3.13 5.31
CA LYS A 100 0.84 4.59 5.39
C LYS A 100 -0.54 4.98 5.91
N THR A 101 -0.54 5.61 7.07
CA THR A 101 -1.71 6.04 7.83
C THR A 101 -2.80 6.58 6.92
N ALA A 102 -4.03 6.12 7.14
CA ALA A 102 -5.17 6.43 6.27
C ALA A 102 -5.54 7.92 6.32
N THR A 103 -4.98 8.71 5.41
CA THR A 103 -5.48 10.04 5.03
C THR A 103 -5.54 10.15 3.50
N SER A 104 -6.36 9.29 2.91
CA SER A 104 -6.92 9.48 1.57
C SER A 104 -8.14 8.56 1.38
N ARG A 105 -9.22 8.85 2.12
CA ARG A 105 -10.57 8.55 1.60
C ARG A 105 -10.68 9.21 0.22
N PRO A 106 -11.27 8.57 -0.80
CA PRO A 106 -11.70 9.29 -1.99
C PRO A 106 -12.83 10.24 -1.59
N VAL A 107 -12.47 11.48 -1.28
CA VAL A 107 -13.43 12.56 -1.02
C VAL A 107 -14.09 12.87 -2.36
N ARG A 108 -15.41 12.63 -2.42
CA ARG A 108 -16.28 13.10 -3.50
C ARG A 108 -16.00 14.59 -3.74
N PRO A 109 -15.69 15.03 -4.97
CA PRO A 109 -15.36 16.43 -5.21
C PRO A 109 -16.63 17.28 -5.07
N THR A 110 -16.74 18.00 -3.95
CA THR A 110 -17.66 19.14 -3.83
C THR A 110 -17.03 20.33 -4.57
N PRO A 111 -17.73 21.00 -5.50
CA PRO A 111 -17.16 22.13 -6.22
C PRO A 111 -16.99 23.33 -5.28
N ALA A 112 -15.76 23.87 -5.23
CA ALA A 112 -15.45 25.09 -4.48
C ALA A 112 -15.54 26.33 -5.39
N PRO A 113 -16.00 27.49 -4.89
CA PRO A 113 -16.15 28.71 -5.69
C PRO A 113 -14.80 29.40 -5.98
N ILE A 114 -14.76 30.13 -7.08
CA ILE A 114 -13.56 30.77 -7.67
C ILE A 114 -13.30 32.13 -6.98
N LEU A 115 -12.06 32.38 -6.54
CA LEU A 115 -11.50 33.72 -6.34
C LEU A 115 -10.04 33.80 -6.84
N PRO A 116 -9.60 34.95 -7.38
CA PRO A 116 -8.37 35.04 -8.20
C PRO A 116 -7.07 35.26 -7.39
N PRO A 117 -5.89 35.02 -7.99
CA PRO A 117 -4.60 35.07 -7.29
C PRO A 117 -4.04 36.50 -7.17
N PHE A 118 -3.57 36.87 -5.98
CA PHE A 118 -2.75 38.08 -5.79
C PHE A 118 -1.26 37.72 -5.74
N ASN A 119 -0.48 38.42 -6.58
CA ASN A 119 0.95 38.18 -6.80
C ASN A 119 1.84 39.00 -5.83
N ARG A 120 3.10 38.59 -5.66
CA ARG A 120 3.99 38.95 -4.54
C ARG A 120 5.18 39.83 -4.94
N THR A 121 5.23 41.09 -4.47
CA THR A 121 6.36 42.07 -4.59
C THR A 121 6.21 43.17 -3.52
N GLN A 122 7.21 43.75 -2.82
CA GLN A 122 8.52 43.29 -2.28
C GLN A 122 9.06 44.32 -1.22
N PHE A 123 9.97 43.86 -0.33
CA PHE A 123 11.04 44.60 0.39
C PHE A 123 10.81 45.77 1.40
N LEU A 124 11.72 45.73 2.41
CA LEU A 124 12.36 46.79 3.22
C LEU A 124 11.72 47.39 4.52
N THR A 125 12.46 47.17 5.62
CA THR A 125 12.76 48.06 6.78
C THR A 125 11.68 48.58 7.74
N GLN A 126 11.82 48.18 9.01
CA GLN A 126 11.44 48.91 10.24
C GLN A 126 12.27 50.21 10.40
N PRO A 127 11.90 51.23 11.25
CA PRO A 127 11.72 51.07 12.71
C PRO A 127 10.60 51.92 13.39
N LYS A 128 10.52 51.84 14.72
CA LYS A 128 9.59 52.53 15.66
C LYS A 128 10.21 53.85 16.20
N PRO A 129 9.43 54.91 16.49
CA PRO A 129 9.09 55.30 17.89
C PRO A 129 7.60 55.72 18.00
N ASP A 130 6.82 55.44 19.05
CA ASP A 130 6.86 55.91 20.44
C ASP A 130 6.81 57.45 20.65
N VAL A 131 5.62 57.99 20.96
CA VAL A 131 5.40 59.27 21.69
C VAL A 131 4.06 59.20 22.43
N ILE A 132 4.06 59.68 23.68
CA ILE A 132 2.90 59.80 24.57
C ILE A 132 2.12 61.10 24.28
N GLY A 133 0.80 61.00 24.08
CA GLY A 133 -0.12 62.15 23.95
C GLY A 133 -1.24 62.10 25.00
N ARG A 134 -1.42 63.18 25.76
CA ARG A 134 -2.20 63.21 27.02
C ARG A 134 -3.46 64.08 26.91
N ALA A 135 -4.47 63.75 27.74
CA ALA A 135 -5.70 64.51 28.04
C ALA A 135 -6.82 64.41 26.98
N ARG A 136 -8.12 64.53 27.33
CA ARG A 136 -8.74 64.96 28.62
C ARG A 136 -10.06 64.22 28.86
N ALA A 137 -10.50 64.14 30.11
CA ALA A 137 -11.66 63.36 30.54
C ALA A 137 -13.01 64.09 30.39
N ALA A 138 -14.09 63.32 30.20
CA ALA A 138 -15.44 63.64 30.69
C ALA A 138 -16.29 62.36 30.82
N ALA A 139 -16.88 62.16 32.00
CA ALA A 139 -17.95 61.23 32.35
C ALA A 139 -18.64 61.81 33.62
N PRO A 140 -19.83 61.36 34.06
CA PRO A 140 -20.72 60.34 33.50
C PRO A 140 -22.19 60.82 33.32
N ALA A 141 -23.08 59.94 32.85
CA ALA A 141 -24.50 59.95 33.23
C ALA A 141 -25.08 58.53 33.09
N ALA A 142 -25.85 58.09 34.08
CA ALA A 142 -26.58 56.81 34.08
C ALA A 142 -28.10 57.05 33.90
N THR A 143 -28.89 55.97 33.92
CA THR A 143 -30.34 55.86 33.61
C THR A 143 -30.67 55.92 32.11
N GLY A 144 -31.65 55.17 31.59
CA GLY A 144 -32.57 54.21 32.25
C GLY A 144 -33.28 53.31 31.23
N ASN A 145 -33.99 52.29 31.71
CA ASN A 145 -34.55 51.19 30.93
C ASN A 145 -35.75 51.60 30.03
N CYS A 146 -35.93 50.94 28.88
CA CYS A 146 -37.18 50.93 28.11
C CYS A 146 -37.35 49.59 27.35
N PHE A 147 -38.46 48.89 27.66
CA PHE A 147 -38.88 47.56 27.19
C PHE A 147 -38.03 46.37 27.66
#